data_AF-A0A820MFV8-F1
#
_entry.id   AF-A0A820MFV8-F1
#
_cell.length_a   1.000
_cell.length_b   1.000
_cell.length_c   1.000
_cell.angle_alpha   90.00
_cell.angle_beta   90.00
_cell.angle_gamma   90.00
#
_symmetry.space_group_name_H-M   'P 1'
#
loop_
_entity.id
_entity.type
_entity.pdbx_description
1 polymer ?
#
loop_
_entity_poly.entity_id
_entity_poly.type
_entity_poly.pdbx_seq_one_letter_code
_entity_poly.pdbx_strand_id
1 'polypeptide(L)'
;IFAEDGRHFIERQPSNQYDVIIIDAFTDNGRIPHALRTIECLKEYLRILKSTGLVVANFLYEQESRYRETYSRARFKHIYRGITPGNYILIGLNREANIFNQTELQVRAKILQQNKSLSNMNWIEEVKYIHNGNDNKWNISAAIFTDKVHEES
;
A
#
# COMPACT_ATOMS: atom_id res chain seq x y z
N ILE A 1 -12.62 -14.74 -13.40
CA ILE A 1 -11.91 -13.55 -13.92
C ILE A 1 -12.96 -12.48 -14.09
N PHE A 2 -12.78 -11.32 -13.48
CA PHE A 2 -13.67 -10.17 -13.61
C PHE A 2 -13.02 -9.17 -14.57
N ALA A 3 -13.79 -8.64 -15.51
CA ALA A 3 -13.35 -7.59 -16.43
C ALA A 3 -14.21 -6.36 -16.18
N GLU A 4 -13.85 -5.58 -15.18
CA GLU A 4 -14.56 -4.39 -14.76
C GLU A 4 -13.61 -3.36 -14.16
N ASP A 5 -14.09 -2.13 -13.96
CA ASP A 5 -13.35 -1.08 -13.29
C ASP A 5 -13.07 -1.43 -11.82
N GLY A 6 -11.81 -1.31 -11.41
CA GLY A 6 -11.37 -1.70 -10.07
C GLY A 6 -12.00 -0.88 -8.95
N ARG A 7 -12.30 0.41 -9.18
CA ARG A 7 -12.95 1.25 -8.17
C ARG A 7 -14.38 0.78 -7.97
N HIS A 8 -15.10 0.55 -9.06
CA HIS A 8 -16.49 0.07 -9.02
C HIS A 8 -16.61 -1.33 -8.41
N PHE A 9 -15.66 -2.21 -8.71
CA PHE A 9 -15.60 -3.54 -8.09
C PHE A 9 -15.56 -3.44 -6.56
N ILE A 10 -14.67 -2.59 -6.03
CA ILE A 10 -14.40 -2.43 -4.60
C ILE A 10 -15.61 -1.88 -3.86
N GLU A 11 -16.30 -0.89 -4.42
CA GLU A 11 -17.49 -0.27 -3.83
C GLU A 11 -18.64 -1.27 -3.63
N ARG A 12 -18.69 -2.33 -4.43
CA ARG A 12 -19.73 -3.37 -4.38
C ARG A 12 -19.41 -4.53 -3.44
N GLN A 13 -18.16 -4.67 -3.01
CA GLN A 13 -17.78 -5.81 -2.19
C GLN A 13 -18.33 -5.69 -0.76
N PRO A 14 -18.70 -6.81 -0.11
CA PRO A 14 -19.04 -6.80 1.31
C PRO A 14 -17.84 -6.38 2.16
N SER A 15 -18.11 -6.00 3.40
CA SER A 15 -17.05 -5.73 4.39
C SER A 15 -16.31 -7.01 4.79
N ASN A 16 -15.06 -6.86 5.25
CA ASN A 16 -14.24 -7.94 5.83
C ASN A 16 -14.08 -9.20 4.96
N GLN A 17 -13.93 -9.04 3.65
CA GLN A 17 -13.83 -10.17 2.71
C GLN A 17 -12.38 -10.54 2.41
N TYR A 18 -11.46 -9.57 2.36
CA TYR A 18 -10.13 -9.78 1.82
C TYR A 18 -9.05 -9.74 2.91
N ASP A 19 -8.12 -10.70 2.85
CA ASP A 19 -6.90 -10.68 3.65
C ASP A 19 -5.86 -9.72 3.04
N VAL A 20 -5.81 -9.66 1.71
CA VAL A 20 -4.84 -8.88 0.95
C VAL A 20 -5.51 -8.21 -0.25
N ILE A 21 -5.22 -6.93 -0.45
CA ILE A 21 -5.47 -6.20 -1.69
C ILE A 21 -4.11 -5.87 -2.31
N ILE A 22 -3.95 -6.11 -3.61
CA ILE A 22 -2.74 -5.74 -4.35
C ILE A 22 -3.14 -4.75 -5.44
N ILE A 23 -2.55 -3.55 -5.42
CA ILE A 23 -2.73 -2.53 -6.45
C ILE A 23 -1.45 -2.45 -7.29
N ASP A 24 -1.54 -2.98 -8.50
CA ASP A 24 -0.51 -2.91 -9.53
C ASP A 24 -1.21 -2.50 -10.84
N ALA A 25 -1.79 -1.31 -10.84
CA ALA A 25 -2.61 -0.78 -11.91
C ALA A 25 -2.10 0.60 -12.30
N PHE A 26 -1.85 0.81 -13.59
CA PHE A 26 -1.28 2.06 -14.10
C PHE A 26 -2.07 2.56 -15.31
N THR A 27 -2.21 3.87 -15.39
CA THR A 27 -2.64 4.56 -16.61
C THR A 27 -1.47 4.69 -17.58
N ASP A 28 -1.72 5.15 -18.81
CA ASP A 28 -0.70 5.29 -19.86
C ASP A 28 0.48 6.19 -19.46
N ASN A 29 0.30 7.08 -18.48
CA ASN A 29 1.37 7.92 -17.93
C ASN A 29 2.20 7.24 -16.83
N GLY A 30 1.99 5.94 -16.58
CA GLY A 30 2.71 5.16 -15.58
C GLY A 30 2.28 5.43 -14.13
N ARG A 31 1.18 6.13 -13.89
CA ARG A 31 0.65 6.40 -12.53
C ARG A 31 -0.59 5.57 -12.24
N ILE A 32 -0.76 5.23 -10.96
CA ILE A 32 -2.01 4.63 -10.49
C ILE A 32 -3.18 5.55 -10.84
N PRO A 33 -4.27 5.03 -11.42
CA PRO A 33 -5.49 5.80 -11.69
C PRO A 33 -5.92 6.60 -10.46
N HIS A 34 -6.24 7.88 -10.65
CA HIS A 34 -6.55 8.79 -9.55
C HIS A 34 -7.61 8.22 -8.60
N ALA A 35 -8.69 7.65 -9.15
CA ALA A 35 -9.78 7.04 -8.39
C ALA A 35 -9.37 5.88 -7.46
N LEU A 36 -8.19 5.26 -7.67
CA LEU A 36 -7.66 4.15 -6.86
C LEU A 36 -6.71 4.60 -5.74
N ARG A 37 -6.40 5.90 -5.65
CA ARG A 37 -5.45 6.44 -4.67
C ARG A 37 -6.02 7.52 -3.75
N THR A 38 -7.31 7.85 -3.88
CA THR A 38 -7.97 8.85 -3.04
C THR A 38 -8.27 8.34 -1.64
N ILE A 39 -8.40 9.25 -0.67
CA ILE A 39 -8.78 8.90 0.71
C ILE A 39 -10.13 8.18 0.77
N GLU A 40 -11.07 8.50 -0.12
CA GLU A 40 -12.36 7.82 -0.26
C GLU A 40 -12.16 6.36 -0.69
N CYS A 41 -11.34 6.11 -1.70
CA CYS A 41 -11.00 4.76 -2.14
C CYS A 41 -10.31 3.95 -1.03
N LEU A 42 -9.35 4.58 -0.33
CA LEU A 42 -8.63 3.95 0.77
C LEU A 42 -9.55 3.58 1.94
N LYS A 43 -10.62 4.34 2.19
CA LYS A 43 -11.65 3.98 3.18
C LYS A 43 -12.44 2.75 2.74
N GLU A 44 -12.74 2.63 1.45
CA GLU A 44 -13.35 1.41 0.92
C GLU A 44 -12.40 0.21 1.07
N TYR A 45 -11.10 0.38 0.84
CA TYR A 45 -10.11 -0.68 1.09
C TYR A 45 -10.15 -1.14 2.55
N LEU A 46 -10.16 -0.22 3.51
CA LEU A 46 -10.29 -0.56 4.94
C LEU A 46 -11.59 -1.30 5.26
N ARG A 47 -12.69 -0.93 4.60
CA ARG A 47 -14.00 -1.54 4.81
C ARG A 47 -14.02 -3.00 4.35
N ILE A 48 -13.44 -3.28 3.19
CA ILE A 48 -13.48 -4.61 2.57
C ILE A 48 -12.34 -5.52 3.07
N LEU A 49 -11.25 -4.95 3.60
CA LEU A 49 -10.20 -5.71 4.26
C LEU A 49 -10.72 -6.28 5.59
N LYS A 50 -10.31 -7.50 5.92
CA LYS A 50 -10.41 -8.02 7.29
C LYS A 50 -9.59 -7.15 8.24
N SER A 51 -9.87 -7.23 9.54
CA SER A 51 -9.22 -6.39 10.56
C SER A 51 -7.70 -6.55 10.63
N THR A 52 -7.19 -7.73 10.26
CA THR A 52 -5.75 -8.07 10.14
C THR A 52 -5.22 -7.98 8.71
N GLY A 53 -6.05 -7.58 7.75
CA GLY A 53 -5.72 -7.52 6.35
C GLY A 53 -4.82 -6.33 5.97
N LEU A 54 -4.26 -6.40 4.77
CA LEU A 54 -3.36 -5.37 4.25
C LEU A 54 -3.63 -5.03 2.78
N VAL A 55 -3.24 -3.82 2.39
CA VAL A 55 -3.14 -3.40 0.99
C VAL A 55 -1.66 -3.22 0.65
N VAL A 56 -1.21 -3.78 -0.46
CA VAL A 56 0.12 -3.57 -1.04
C VAL A 56 -0.08 -2.83 -2.34
N ALA A 57 0.65 -1.74 -2.54
CA ALA A 57 0.52 -0.97 -3.76
C ALA A 57 1.86 -0.48 -4.28
N ASN A 58 2.02 -0.56 -5.59
CA ASN A 58 3.21 -0.18 -6.34
C ASN A 58 3.03 1.23 -6.92
N PHE A 59 3.78 2.20 -6.39
CA PHE A 59 3.62 3.61 -6.70
C PHE A 59 4.89 4.22 -7.30
N LEU A 60 4.74 5.38 -7.94
CA LEU A 60 5.88 6.21 -8.31
C LEU A 60 6.42 7.00 -7.11
N TYR A 61 7.74 7.02 -6.96
CA TYR A 61 8.44 7.67 -5.85
C TYR A 61 8.19 9.19 -5.77
N GLU A 62 8.00 9.88 -6.90
CA GLU A 62 7.77 11.33 -6.96
C GLU A 62 6.60 11.83 -6.09
N GLN A 63 5.63 10.96 -5.81
CA GLN A 63 4.44 11.28 -5.02
C GLN A 63 4.38 10.52 -3.69
N GLU A 64 5.50 9.92 -3.26
CA GLU A 64 5.60 9.08 -2.04
C GLU A 64 5.00 9.75 -0.81
N SER A 65 5.33 11.03 -0.58
CA SER A 65 4.86 11.77 0.58
C SER A 65 3.34 11.94 0.56
N ARG A 66 2.77 12.30 -0.60
CA ARG A 66 1.32 12.45 -0.78
C ARG A 66 0.57 11.12 -0.60
N TYR A 67 1.14 10.01 -1.09
CA TYR A 67 0.57 8.68 -0.85
C TYR A 67 0.55 8.34 0.64
N ARG A 68 1.69 8.47 1.32
CA ARG A 68 1.78 8.20 2.77
C ARG A 68 0.82 9.07 3.56
N GLU A 69 0.73 10.35 3.26
CA GLU A 69 -0.19 11.27 3.93
C GLU A 69 -1.67 10.91 3.70
N THR A 70 -2.00 10.42 2.50
CA THR A 70 -3.36 9.94 2.19
C THR A 70 -3.68 8.65 2.94
N TYR A 71 -2.74 7.70 3.01
CA TYR A 71 -2.85 6.45 3.77
C TYR A 71 -2.99 6.70 5.27
N SER A 72 -2.12 7.55 5.82
CA SER A 72 -2.22 8.02 7.20
C SER A 72 -3.61 8.59 7.43
N ARG A 73 -4.08 9.56 6.64
CA ARG A 73 -5.42 10.17 6.85
C ARG A 73 -6.58 9.19 6.72
N ALA A 74 -6.44 8.15 5.90
CA ALA A 74 -7.38 7.04 5.85
C ALA A 74 -7.36 6.14 7.10
N ARG A 75 -6.38 6.29 7.99
CA ARG A 75 -6.13 5.51 9.23
C ARG A 75 -5.46 4.15 9.01
N PHE A 76 -4.73 3.99 7.91
CA PHE A 76 -3.78 2.89 7.80
C PHE A 76 -2.59 3.12 8.73
N LYS A 77 -2.12 2.06 9.39
CA LYS A 77 -0.70 1.98 9.75
C LYS A 77 0.04 1.60 8.47
N HIS A 78 1.24 2.10 8.21
CA HIS A 78 1.93 1.72 6.98
C HIS A 78 3.43 1.50 7.12
N ILE A 79 3.96 0.65 6.26
CA ILE A 79 5.39 0.43 6.03
C ILE A 79 5.66 0.61 4.54
N TYR A 80 6.92 0.84 4.19
CA TYR A 80 7.26 1.12 2.81
C TYR A 80 8.66 0.70 2.41
N ARG A 81 8.91 0.61 1.10
CA ARG A 81 10.21 0.30 0.54
C ARG A 81 10.37 0.94 -0.85
N GLY A 82 11.47 1.66 -1.06
CA GLY A 82 11.93 2.02 -2.41
C GLY A 82 12.55 0.81 -3.10
N ILE A 83 12.11 0.50 -4.32
CA ILE A 83 12.60 -0.65 -5.11
C ILE A 83 13.58 -0.16 -6.17
N THR A 84 13.24 0.92 -6.85
CA THR A 84 14.07 1.62 -7.84
C THR A 84 13.95 3.13 -7.60
N PRO A 85 14.71 3.99 -8.29
CA PRO A 85 14.50 5.43 -8.22
C PRO A 85 13.07 5.86 -8.60
N GLY A 86 12.36 5.03 -9.39
CA GLY A 86 10.99 5.30 -9.84
C GLY A 86 9.91 4.56 -9.06
N ASN A 87 10.15 3.32 -8.61
CA ASN A 87 9.13 2.44 -8.03
C ASN A 87 9.28 2.28 -6.52
N TYR A 88 8.14 2.32 -5.86
CA TYR A 88 8.04 2.32 -4.41
C TYR A 88 6.85 1.49 -3.95
N ILE A 89 7.09 0.52 -3.08
CA ILE A 89 6.03 -0.30 -2.47
C ILE A 89 5.61 0.36 -1.17
N LEU A 90 4.31 0.62 -1.03
CA LEU A 90 3.70 1.05 0.22
C LEU A 90 2.68 -0.01 0.65
N ILE A 91 2.75 -0.39 1.91
CA ILE A 91 1.89 -1.40 2.52
C ILE A 91 1.06 -0.73 3.60
N GLY A 92 -0.26 -0.67 3.39
CA GLY A 92 -1.23 -0.23 4.38
C GLY A 92 -1.78 -1.42 5.17
N LEU A 93 -1.69 -1.34 6.49
CA LEU A 93 -2.15 -2.34 7.46
C LEU A 93 -3.47 -1.85 8.09
N ASN A 94 -4.48 -2.73 8.15
CA ASN A 94 -5.75 -2.42 8.82
C ASN A 94 -5.56 -2.39 10.36
N ARG A 95 -6.59 -1.96 11.10
CA ARG A 95 -6.49 -1.53 12.51
C ARG A 95 -5.83 -2.54 13.45
N GLU A 96 -6.18 -3.82 13.33
CA GLU A 96 -5.68 -4.90 14.19
C GLU A 96 -4.40 -5.53 13.65
N ALA A 97 -4.02 -5.23 12.41
CA ALA A 97 -2.75 -5.65 11.88
C ALA A 97 -1.61 -4.94 12.65
N ASN A 98 -0.65 -5.76 13.07
CA ASN A 98 0.57 -5.27 13.68
C ASN A 98 1.56 -4.90 12.59
N ILE A 99 2.23 -3.76 12.79
CA ILE A 99 3.45 -3.49 12.03
C ILE A 99 4.43 -4.58 12.44
N PHE A 100 4.84 -5.39 11.47
CA PHE A 100 5.88 -6.37 11.71
C PHE A 100 7.14 -5.63 12.17
N ASN A 101 7.68 -6.01 13.33
CA ASN A 101 8.99 -5.51 13.71
C ASN A 101 10.06 -6.16 12.81
N GLN A 102 11.22 -5.49 12.72
CA GLN A 102 12.31 -5.94 11.84
C GLN A 102 12.78 -7.37 12.14
N THR A 103 12.78 -7.78 13.41
CA THR A 103 13.15 -9.16 13.80
C THR A 103 12.17 -10.19 13.24
N GLU A 104 10.86 -9.93 13.32
CA GLU A 104 9.84 -10.84 12.78
C GLU A 104 9.92 -10.92 11.25
N LEU A 105 10.13 -9.79 10.57
CA LEU A 105 10.33 -9.78 9.11
C LEU A 105 11.54 -10.61 8.69
N GLN A 106 12.66 -10.49 9.40
CA GLN A 106 13.86 -11.28 9.13
C GLN A 106 13.64 -12.78 9.34
N VAL A 107 12.93 -13.18 10.39
CA VAL A 107 12.57 -14.60 10.63
C VAL A 107 11.70 -15.13 9.50
N ARG A 108 10.65 -14.39 9.11
CA ARG A 108 9.76 -14.77 8.00
C ARG A 108 10.50 -14.82 6.65
N ALA A 109 11.38 -13.86 6.40
CA ALA A 109 12.22 -13.84 5.20
C ALA A 109 13.15 -15.05 5.12
N LYS A 110 13.77 -15.45 6.24
CA LYS A 110 14.60 -16.66 6.30
C LYS A 110 13.81 -17.92 5.99
N ILE A 111 12.63 -18.06 6.57
CA ILE A 111 11.71 -19.19 6.29
C ILE A 111 11.31 -19.19 4.81
N LEU A 112 11.00 -18.02 4.24
CA LEU A 112 10.62 -17.91 2.84
C LEU A 112 11.77 -18.26 1.90
N GLN A 113 12.99 -17.78 2.17
CA GLN A 113 14.18 -18.09 1.38
C GLN A 113 14.48 -19.59 1.35
N GLN A 114 14.31 -20.27 2.49
CA GLN A 114 14.55 -21.72 2.60
C GLN A 114 13.50 -22.54 1.83
N ASN A 115 12.24 -22.10 1.83
CA ASN A 115 11.13 -22.86 1.25
C ASN A 115 10.80 -22.50 -0.20
N LYS A 116 11.14 -21.28 -0.63
CA LYS A 116 10.84 -20.72 -1.95
C LYS A 116 12.02 -19.90 -2.45
N SER A 117 13.08 -20.60 -2.83
CA SER A 117 14.25 -19.96 -3.43
C SER A 117 13.90 -19.48 -4.85
N LEU A 118 13.91 -18.17 -5.04
CA LEU A 118 13.97 -17.55 -6.36
C LEU A 118 15.44 -17.22 -6.60
N SER A 119 16.00 -17.67 -7.73
CA SER A 119 17.45 -17.57 -8.02
C SER A 119 18.00 -16.14 -7.94
N ASN A 120 17.13 -15.14 -8.11
CA ASN A 120 17.50 -13.73 -8.20
C ASN A 120 16.97 -12.91 -7.02
N MET A 121 16.54 -13.54 -5.93
CA MET A 121 15.96 -12.84 -4.78
C MET A 121 16.57 -13.31 -3.46
N ASN A 122 17.08 -12.34 -2.69
CA ASN A 122 17.56 -12.54 -1.33
C ASN A 122 16.60 -11.89 -0.33
N TRP A 123 15.57 -12.61 0.08
CA TRP A 123 14.52 -12.10 0.97
C TRP A 123 15.07 -11.52 2.28
N ILE A 124 16.18 -12.06 2.79
CA ILE A 124 16.82 -11.57 4.02
C ILE A 124 17.42 -10.17 3.81
N GLU A 125 17.95 -9.91 2.63
CA GLU A 125 18.44 -8.58 2.26
C GLU A 125 17.28 -7.60 2.02
N GLU A 126 16.25 -8.05 1.30
CA GLU A 126 15.11 -7.21 0.89
C GLU A 126 14.37 -6.58 2.09
N VAL A 127 14.20 -7.32 3.19
CA VAL A 127 13.47 -6.82 4.36
C VAL A 127 14.19 -5.71 5.13
N LYS A 128 15.51 -5.56 4.95
CA LYS A 128 16.29 -4.48 5.59
C LYS A 128 15.90 -3.09 5.09
N TYR A 129 15.38 -3.02 3.87
CA TYR A 129 14.95 -1.77 3.22
C TYR A 129 13.47 -1.45 3.46
N ILE A 130 12.81 -2.17 4.37
CA ILE A 130 11.45 -1.87 4.79
C ILE A 130 11.49 -0.87 5.95
N HIS A 131 10.85 0.28 5.74
CA HIS A 131 10.81 1.37 6.70
C HIS A 131 9.42 1.51 7.33
N ASN A 132 9.39 1.95 8.58
CA ASN A 132 8.14 2.28 9.26
C ASN A 132 7.65 3.66 8.78
N GLY A 133 6.46 3.70 8.17
CA GLY A 133 5.85 4.92 7.68
C GLY A 133 5.24 5.82 8.74
N ASN A 134 5.11 5.32 9.98
CA ASN A 134 4.38 5.96 11.07
C ASN A 134 5.28 6.80 12.01
N ASP A 135 6.59 6.77 11.82
CA ASP A 135 7.54 7.47 12.72
C ASP A 135 7.55 8.99 12.53
N ASN A 136 7.04 9.48 11.40
CA ASN A 136 6.93 10.91 11.12
C ASN A 136 5.61 11.46 11.68
N LYS A 137 5.68 12.59 12.41
CA LYS A 137 4.48 13.31 12.85
C LYS A 137 3.65 13.74 11.64
N TRP A 138 2.34 13.55 11.76
CA TRP A 138 1.32 13.87 10.75
C TRP A 138 1.45 15.32 10.28
N ASN A 139 1.67 15.50 8.98
CA ASN A 139 1.57 16.82 8.39
C ASN A 139 0.10 17.12 8.04
N ILE A 140 -0.63 17.69 9.01
CA ILE A 140 -2.05 18.02 8.85
C ILE A 140 -2.35 18.97 7.68
N SER A 141 -1.36 19.75 7.22
CA SER A 141 -1.48 20.65 6.07
C SER A 141 -1.01 20.04 4.75
N ALA A 142 -0.46 18.82 4.74
CA ALA A 142 -0.02 18.16 3.51
C ALA A 142 -1.21 17.92 2.56
N ALA A 143 -1.00 18.14 1.26
CA ALA A 143 -1.98 17.75 0.26
C ALA A 143 -2.19 16.23 0.28
N ILE A 144 -3.42 15.79 -0.03
CA ILE A 144 -3.78 14.38 -0.20
C ILE A 144 -4.52 14.18 -1.51
N PHE A 145 -4.73 12.93 -1.89
CA PHE A 145 -5.64 12.59 -2.96
C PHE A 145 -7.08 12.51 -2.42
N THR A 146 -8.01 13.15 -3.11
CA THR A 146 -9.45 13.13 -2.79
C THR A 146 -10.23 12.95 -4.07
N ASP A 147 -11.41 12.34 -4.04
CA ASP A 147 -12.26 12.18 -5.25
C ASP A 147 -12.62 13.52 -5.91
N LYS A 148 -12.59 14.62 -5.14
CA LYS A 148 -12.62 15.97 -5.70
C LYS A 148 -11.34 16.21 -6.51
N VAL A 149 -11.48 16.25 -7.83
CA VAL A 149 -10.40 16.65 -8.73
C VAL A 149 -10.13 18.13 -8.50
N HIS A 150 -9.01 18.44 -7.84
CA HIS A 150 -8.35 19.71 -8.10
C HIS A 150 -7.54 19.50 -9.37
N GLU A 151 -7.77 20.32 -10.39
CA GLU A 151 -6.94 20.31 -11.60
C GLU A 151 -5.47 20.36 -11.15
N GLU A 152 -4.73 19.28 -11.43
CA GLU A 152 -3.29 19.24 -11.20
C GLU A 152 -2.68 20.15 -12.28
N SER A 153 -2.50 21.42 -11.95
CA SER A 153 -1.80 22.43 -12.76
C SER A 153 -0.30 22.13 -12.87
#